data_AF-A0A355B512-F1
#
_entry.id   AF-A0A355B512-F1
#
_cell.length_a   1.000
_cell.length_b   1.000
_cell.length_c   1.000
_cell.angle_alpha   90.00
_cell.angle_beta   90.00
_cell.angle_gamma   90.00
#
_symmetry.space_group_name_H-M   'P 1'
#
loop_
_entity.id
_entity.type
_entity.pdbx_description
1 polymer ?
#
loop_
_entity_poly.entity_id
_entity_poly.type
_entity_poly.pdbx_seq_one_letter_code
_entity_poly.pdbx_strand_id
1 'polypeptide(L)'
;MRIRLSKKSFGRLTVVVDPPGAEVFVDSRYYGKASPAVDVDSLPFGEHTVFVRKKGFLSERRNIVVERQFHRAYRLRLKAKE
;
A
#
# COMPACT_ATOMS: atom_id res chain seq x y z
N MET A 1 -15.41 -25.73 -8.63
CA MET A 1 -14.79 -25.54 -7.31
C MET A 1 -15.27 -24.20 -6.76
N ARG A 2 -16.22 -24.21 -5.81
CA ARG A 2 -16.78 -22.99 -5.21
C ARG A 2 -15.80 -22.49 -4.15
N ILE A 3 -15.26 -21.28 -4.36
CA ILE A 3 -14.31 -20.63 -3.46
C ILE A 3 -15.00 -20.51 -2.09
N ARG A 4 -14.53 -21.26 -1.10
CA ARG A 4 -15.00 -21.11 0.28
C ARG A 4 -14.45 -19.78 0.79
N LEU A 5 -15.31 -18.77 0.85
CA LEU A 5 -15.08 -17.53 1.59
C LEU A 5 -15.00 -17.87 3.09
N SER A 6 -13.86 -18.40 3.54
CA SER A 6 -13.59 -18.62 4.95
C SER A 6 -13.21 -17.30 5.62
N LYS A 7 -14.25 -16.58 6.07
CA LYS A 7 -14.30 -15.84 7.34
C LYS A 7 -13.10 -14.90 7.62
N LYS A 8 -13.26 -13.60 7.30
CA LYS A 8 -12.43 -12.45 7.74
C LYS A 8 -10.91 -12.63 7.58
N SER A 9 -10.44 -12.62 6.34
CA SER A 9 -9.01 -12.69 6.02
C SER A 9 -8.47 -11.37 5.46
N PHE A 10 -9.01 -10.25 5.95
CA PHE A 10 -8.57 -8.92 5.54
C PHE A 10 -7.59 -8.34 6.57
N GLY A 11 -6.48 -7.78 6.10
CA GLY A 11 -5.51 -7.02 6.88
C GLY A 11 -5.67 -5.52 6.67
N ARG A 12 -5.01 -4.73 7.53
CA ARG A 12 -4.93 -3.28 7.39
C ARG A 12 -3.49 -2.86 7.16
N LEU A 13 -3.26 -2.03 6.17
CA LEU A 13 -1.95 -1.51 5.83
C LEU A 13 -1.99 0.01 5.88
N THR A 14 -1.10 0.63 6.63
CA THR A 14 -0.90 2.08 6.57
C THR A 14 0.34 2.36 5.76
N VAL A 15 0.20 3.01 4.61
CA VAL A 15 1.32 3.42 3.76
C VAL A 15 1.67 4.87 4.08
N VAL A 16 2.79 5.09 4.76
CA VAL A 16 3.30 6.42 5.10
C VAL A 16 4.30 6.85 4.03
N VAL A 17 4.07 8.01 3.40
CA VAL A 17 4.94 8.51 2.34
C VAL A 17 5.56 9.84 2.74
N ASP A 18 6.88 9.91 2.59
CA ASP A 18 7.69 11.07 2.91
C ASP A 18 8.58 11.41 1.71
N PRO A 19 8.38 12.56 1.04
CA PRO A 19 7.45 13.66 1.36
C PRO A 19 5.97 13.37 1.01
N PRO A 20 5.00 14.03 1.68
CA PRO A 20 3.57 13.90 1.38
C PRO A 20 3.21 14.41 -0.03
N GLY A 21 2.03 14.05 -0.50
CA GLY A 21 1.51 14.38 -1.84
C GLY A 21 1.83 13.34 -2.92
N ALA A 22 2.28 12.14 -2.54
CA ALA A 22 2.52 11.04 -3.47
C ALA A 22 1.23 10.23 -3.71
N GLU A 23 0.98 9.82 -4.94
CA GLU A 23 -0.10 8.91 -5.29
C GLU A 23 0.25 7.47 -4.87
N VAL A 24 -0.63 6.84 -4.10
CA VAL A 24 -0.49 5.46 -3.61
C VAL A 24 -1.40 4.53 -4.39
N PHE A 25 -0.80 3.44 -4.87
CA PHE A 25 -1.47 2.35 -5.55
C PHE A 25 -1.14 1.05 -4.82
N VAL A 26 -2.12 0.18 -4.63
CA VAL A 26 -1.90 -1.18 -4.08
C VAL A 26 -2.61 -2.18 -4.99
N ASP A 27 -1.89 -3.17 -5.50
CA ASP A 27 -2.38 -4.14 -6.50
C ASP A 27 -3.01 -3.49 -7.73
N SER A 28 -2.37 -2.44 -8.22
CA SER A 28 -2.87 -1.61 -9.34
C SER A 28 -4.14 -0.80 -9.03
N ARG A 29 -4.67 -0.85 -7.81
CA ARG A 29 -5.81 -0.05 -7.37
C ARG A 29 -5.33 1.26 -6.75
N TYR A 30 -5.91 2.38 -7.18
CA TYR A 30 -5.60 3.69 -6.63
C TYR A 30 -6.31 3.90 -5.29
N TYR A 31 -5.55 4.30 -4.25
CA TYR A 31 -6.09 4.57 -2.91
C TYR A 31 -6.11 6.05 -2.54
N GLY A 32 -5.50 6.91 -3.36
CA GLY A 32 -5.44 8.34 -3.10
C GLY A 32 -4.03 8.89 -3.05
N LYS A 33 -3.90 10.14 -2.61
CA LYS A 33 -2.61 10.78 -2.33
C LYS A 33 -2.29 10.66 -0.85
N ALA A 34 -1.10 10.20 -0.51
CA ALA A 34 -0.59 10.14 0.85
C ALA A 34 -0.36 11.54 1.40
N SER A 35 -1.07 11.90 2.47
CA SER A 35 -0.96 13.20 3.13
C SER A 35 -1.02 13.07 4.65
N PRO A 36 0.01 12.57 5.35
CA PRO A 36 1.25 11.91 4.93
C PRO A 36 1.16 10.38 4.89
N ALA A 37 0.00 9.82 5.19
CA ALA A 37 -0.26 8.39 5.15
C ALA A 37 -1.56 8.09 4.38
N VAL A 38 -1.69 6.87 3.89
CA VAL A 38 -2.92 6.30 3.33
C VAL A 38 -3.20 5.00 4.05
N ASP A 39 -4.39 4.91 4.63
CA ASP A 39 -4.90 3.68 5.24
C ASP A 39 -5.61 2.84 4.20
N VAL A 40 -5.10 1.63 4.01
CA VAL A 40 -5.66 0.62 3.12
C VAL A 40 -6.31 -0.44 3.98
N ASP A 41 -7.63 -0.36 4.07
CA ASP A 41 -8.47 -1.36 4.69
C ASP A 41 -8.89 -2.41 3.64
N SER A 42 -9.27 -3.61 4.09
CA SER A 42 -9.78 -4.67 3.21
C SER A 42 -8.76 -5.24 2.22
N LEU A 43 -7.47 -5.26 2.58
CA LEU A 43 -6.43 -6.01 1.84
C LEU A 43 -6.56 -7.51 2.14
N PRO A 44 -6.64 -8.40 1.13
CA PRO A 44 -6.49 -9.83 1.35
C PRO A 44 -5.20 -10.17 2.10
N PHE A 45 -5.12 -11.35 2.69
CA PHE A 45 -3.83 -11.89 3.12
C PHE A 45 -3.09 -12.42 1.89
N GLY A 46 -1.78 -12.22 1.85
CA GLY A 46 -0.94 -12.61 0.72
C GLY A 46 0.05 -11.53 0.32
N GLU A 47 0.63 -11.70 -0.85
CA GLU A 47 1.56 -10.74 -1.42
C GLU A 47 0.80 -9.63 -2.13
N HIS A 48 1.16 -8.40 -1.84
CA HIS A 48 0.57 -7.20 -2.40
C HIS A 48 1.65 -6.27 -2.90
N THR A 49 1.44 -5.66 -4.06
CA THR A 49 2.39 -4.70 -4.61
C THR A 49 1.92 -3.29 -4.33
N VAL A 50 2.67 -2.58 -3.48
CA VAL A 50 2.50 -1.14 -3.25
C VAL A 50 3.34 -0.38 -4.25
N PHE A 51 2.71 0.53 -4.98
CA PHE A 51 3.37 1.42 -5.91
C PHE A 51 3.06 2.87 -5.52
N VAL A 52 4.11 3.66 -5.39
CA VAL A 52 4.01 5.08 -5.05
C VAL A 52 4.67 5.90 -6.13
N ARG A 53 3.99 6.93 -6.60
CA ARG A 53 4.56 7.90 -7.55
C ARG A 53 4.26 9.31 -7.12
N LYS A 54 5.18 10.22 -7.42
CA LYS A 54 4.98 11.65 -7.21
C LYS A 54 5.68 12.40 -8.33
N LYS A 55 5.03 13.46 -8.82
CA LYS A 55 5.62 14.32 -9.86
C LYS A 55 6.90 14.98 -9.31
N GLY A 56 8.01 14.85 -10.04
CA GLY A 56 9.33 15.35 -9.61
C GLY A 56 10.11 14.41 -8.68
N PHE A 57 9.59 13.22 -8.38
CA PHE A 57 10.25 12.21 -7.55
C PHE A 57 10.33 10.88 -8.31
N LEU A 58 11.24 10.02 -7.88
CA LEU A 58 11.34 8.64 -8.36
C LEU A 58 10.15 7.84 -7.82
N SER A 59 9.46 7.14 -8.73
CA SER A 59 8.41 6.20 -8.33
C SER A 59 9.02 4.97 -7.69
N GLU A 60 8.47 4.54 -6.56
CA GLU A 60 8.93 3.39 -5.82
C GLU A 60 7.88 2.29 -5.86
N ARG A 61 8.32 1.05 -6.12
CA ARG A 61 7.47 -0.14 -6.07
C ARG A 61 8.01 -1.07 -5.01
N ARG A 62 7.14 -1.54 -4.12
CA ARG A 62 7.50 -2.45 -3.04
C ARG A 62 6.49 -3.56 -2.92
N ASN A 63 6.97 -4.80 -2.89
CA ASN A 63 6.16 -5.94 -2.54
C ASN A 63 6.14 -6.07 -1.02
N ILE A 64 4.94 -6.23 -0.48
CA ILE A 64 4.69 -6.45 0.93
C ILE A 64 3.87 -7.73 1.08
N VAL A 65 4.06 -8.42 2.20
CA VAL A 65 3.24 -9.57 2.54
C VAL A 65 2.31 -9.15 3.65
N VAL A 66 1.00 -9.19 3.38
CA VAL A 66 -0.04 -8.91 4.37
C VAL A 66 -0.37 -10.21 5.06
N GLU A 67 -0.03 -10.27 6.35
CA GLU A 67 -0.33 -11.41 7.21
C GLU A 67 -1.72 -11.27 7.85
N ARG A 68 -2.30 -12.41 8.24
CA ARG A 68 -3.65 -12.45 8.83
C ARG A 68 -3.71 -11.58 10.11
N GLN A 69 -4.72 -10.71 10.18
CA GLN A 69 -5.06 -9.87 11.34
C GLN A 69 -3.96 -8.89 11.81
N PHE A 70 -2.92 -8.61 11.01
CA PHE A 70 -1.88 -7.68 11.41
C PHE A 70 -2.10 -6.30 10.78
N HIS A 71 -2.00 -5.25 11.60
CA HIS A 71 -1.91 -3.87 11.14
C HIS A 71 -0.44 -3.49 11.05
N ARG A 72 0.06 -3.28 9.82
CA ARG A 72 1.45 -2.84 9.61
C ARG A 72 1.49 -1.46 8.97
N ALA A 73 2.34 -0.60 9.50
CA ALA A 73 2.68 0.65 8.83
C ALA A 73 3.96 0.45 8.01
N TYR A 74 3.90 0.75 6.72
CA TYR A 74 5.07 0.78 5.84
C TYR A 74 5.40 2.21 5.50
N ARG A 75 6.64 2.60 5.81
CA ARG A 75 7.16 3.94 5.48
C ARG A 75 7.99 3.87 4.21
N LEU A 76 7.60 4.65 3.22
CA LEU A 76 8.25 4.77 1.92
C LEU A 76 8.80 6.20 1.80
N ARG A 77 10.09 6.31 1.50
CA ARG A 77 10.77 7.59 1.32
C ARG A 77 11.10 7.77 -0.15
N LEU A 78 10.47 8.73 -0.78
CA LEU A 78 10.70 9.00 -2.20
C LEU A 78 11.95 9.85 -2.37
N LYS A 79 12.82 9.43 -3.28
CA LYS A 79 13.97 10.21 -3.71
C LYS A 79 13.55 11.20 -4.80
N ALA A 80 14.07 12.41 -4.76
CA ALA A 80 13.88 13.37 -5.84
C ALA A 80 14.44 12.79 -7.15
N LYS A 81 13.75 13.05 -8.25
CA LYS A 81 14.26 12.74 -9.57
C LYS A 81 15.13 13.94 -9.98
N GLU A 82 16.45 13.77 -10.00
CA GLU A 82 17.39 14.77 -10.54
C GLU A 82 17.05 15.13 -12.00
#